data_AF-A0A936Z8U2-F1
#
_entry.id   AF-A0A936Z8U2-F1
#
_cell.length_a   1.000
_cell.length_b   1.000
_cell.length_c   1.000
_cell.angle_alpha   90.00
_cell.angle_beta   90.00
_cell.angle_gamma   90.00
#
_symmetry.space_group_name_H-M   'P 1'
#
loop_
_entity.id
_entity.type
_entity.pdbx_description
1 polymer ?
#
loop_
_entity_poly.entity_id
_entity_poly.type
_entity_poly.pdbx_seq_one_letter_code
_entity_poly.pdbx_strand_id
1 'polypeptide(L)'
;MSENRRTAAIALAFAFLPASGRGDGPADDLPVCCNVVVDSYRNYTRQALDRCRRSVRLRPHERVETDDSAKMRNCIAAGTRESRARLTPALRALRTRGARDALKHYHDIFETTLAGVEPTLEEPVAAYEQRQSSLRHSLAHAWTRFELEER
;
A
#
# COMPACT_ATOMS: atom_id res chain seq x y z
N MET A 1 -25.02 -6.33 65.31
CA MET A 1 -25.04 -7.80 65.28
C MET A 1 -24.18 -8.27 64.11
N SER A 2 -23.62 -9.47 64.23
CA SER A 2 -22.66 -10.19 63.38
C SER A 2 -22.73 -9.87 61.87
N GLU A 3 -21.62 -9.63 61.16
CA GLU A 3 -20.60 -10.62 60.78
C GLU A 3 -21.16 -11.94 60.20
N ASN A 4 -20.85 -12.18 58.92
CA ASN A 4 -20.26 -13.45 58.53
C ASN A 4 -19.31 -13.27 57.34
N ARG A 5 -18.26 -14.09 57.28
CA ARG A 5 -17.13 -14.05 56.31
C ARG A 5 -16.91 -15.45 55.73
N ARG A 6 -15.89 -15.62 54.85
CA ARG A 6 -15.28 -16.90 54.38
C ARG A 6 -16.10 -17.63 53.28
N THR A 7 -15.60 -18.55 52.44
CA THR A 7 -14.28 -18.97 51.86
C THR A 7 -14.63 -20.09 50.83
N ALA A 8 -13.96 -20.39 49.70
CA ALA A 8 -12.68 -20.03 49.07
C ALA A 8 -12.92 -19.52 47.61
N ALA A 9 -12.00 -19.14 46.71
CA ALA A 9 -10.54 -19.26 46.55
C ALA A 9 -9.95 -20.62 46.05
N ILE A 10 -9.71 -20.74 44.73
CA ILE A 10 -8.77 -21.69 44.09
C ILE A 10 -7.76 -20.86 43.28
N ALA A 11 -6.47 -21.16 43.42
CA ALA A 11 -5.41 -20.62 42.56
C ALA A 11 -4.81 -21.73 41.71
N LEU A 12 -4.50 -21.43 40.44
CA LEU A 12 -3.54 -22.19 39.66
C LEU A 12 -2.37 -21.26 39.33
N ALA A 13 -1.32 -21.37 40.13
CA ALA A 13 -0.04 -20.79 39.81
C ALA A 13 0.66 -21.66 38.76
N PHE A 14 1.26 -21.02 37.75
CA PHE A 14 2.41 -21.61 37.07
C PHE A 14 3.65 -20.77 37.39
N ALA A 15 4.64 -21.43 37.97
CA ALA A 15 5.94 -20.88 38.29
C ALA A 15 6.78 -20.73 37.00
N PHE A 16 7.88 -20.00 36.92
CA PHE A 16 8.47 -18.88 37.66
C PHE A 16 9.90 -18.78 37.09
N LEU A 17 10.16 -17.80 36.20
CA LEU A 17 11.51 -17.31 35.88
C LEU A 17 12.48 -18.33 35.18
N PRO A 18 13.69 -17.92 34.69
CA PRO A 18 14.47 -16.71 34.96
C PRO A 18 14.59 -15.68 33.84
N ALA A 19 14.94 -14.47 34.27
CA ALA A 19 15.50 -13.44 33.39
C ALA A 19 17.03 -13.62 33.29
N SER A 20 17.54 -13.76 32.06
CA SER A 20 18.94 -13.50 31.68
C SER A 20 19.01 -13.45 30.16
N GLY A 21 19.47 -12.33 29.60
CA GLY A 21 19.38 -12.09 28.16
C GLY A 21 19.78 -10.67 27.77
N ARG A 22 20.91 -10.19 28.30
CA ARG A 22 21.48 -8.90 27.91
C ARG A 22 22.14 -9.05 26.53
N GLY A 23 21.32 -9.08 25.48
CA GLY A 23 21.73 -9.19 24.10
C GLY A 23 22.30 -7.89 23.54
N ASP A 24 23.44 -7.45 24.07
CA ASP A 24 24.30 -6.45 23.43
C ASP A 24 25.01 -7.12 22.22
N GLY A 25 24.22 -7.52 21.22
CA GLY A 25 24.66 -7.93 19.89
C GLY A 25 24.35 -6.85 18.86
N PRO A 26 25.08 -6.78 17.73
CA PRO A 26 24.76 -5.83 16.68
C PRO A 26 23.32 -6.08 16.19
N ALA A 27 22.57 -5.02 15.92
CA ALA A 27 21.28 -5.15 15.25
C ALA A 27 21.53 -5.79 13.88
N ASP A 28 21.10 -7.05 13.72
CA ASP A 28 21.52 -7.91 12.63
C ASP A 28 21.40 -7.22 11.26
N ASP A 29 22.51 -7.10 10.55
CA ASP A 29 22.60 -6.76 9.11
C ASP A 29 22.09 -7.94 8.25
N LEU A 30 20.96 -8.53 8.65
CA LEU A 30 20.16 -9.41 7.82
C LEU A 30 19.76 -8.59 6.59
N PRO A 31 20.21 -8.97 5.37
CA PRO A 31 19.75 -8.30 4.18
C PRO A 31 18.27 -8.60 4.01
N VAL A 32 17.41 -7.65 4.41
CA VAL A 32 16.02 -7.57 3.95
C VAL A 32 16.12 -7.41 2.44
N CYS A 33 16.12 -8.55 1.73
CA CYS A 33 16.56 -8.65 0.34
C CYS A 33 15.91 -7.54 -0.48
N CYS A 34 16.71 -6.73 -1.18
CA CYS A 34 16.25 -5.45 -1.74
C CYS A 34 14.92 -5.56 -2.50
N ASN A 35 14.81 -6.64 -3.28
CA ASN A 35 13.64 -7.10 -4.02
C ASN A 35 12.37 -7.17 -3.15
N VAL A 36 12.43 -7.68 -1.92
CA VAL A 36 11.26 -7.82 -1.01
C VAL A 36 10.65 -6.47 -0.65
N VAL A 37 11.47 -5.42 -0.47
CA VAL A 37 10.96 -4.06 -0.19
C VAL A 37 10.33 -3.46 -1.45
N VAL A 38 10.96 -3.67 -2.60
CA VAL A 38 10.51 -3.24 -3.93
C VAL A 38 9.21 -3.93 -4.35
N ASP A 39 9.10 -5.26 -4.18
CA ASP A 39 7.92 -6.07 -4.44
C ASP A 39 6.79 -5.75 -3.46
N SER A 40 7.09 -5.50 -2.19
CA SER A 40 6.10 -5.02 -1.21
C SER A 40 5.50 -3.69 -1.64
N TYR A 41 6.32 -2.79 -2.20
CA TYR A 41 5.86 -1.53 -2.79
C TYR A 41 5.05 -1.73 -4.08
N ARG A 42 5.49 -2.59 -5.00
CA ARG A 42 4.76 -2.99 -6.24
C ARG A 42 3.39 -3.60 -5.93
N ASN A 43 3.33 -4.47 -4.93
CA ASN A 43 2.09 -5.12 -4.50
C ASN A 43 1.16 -4.12 -3.80
N TYR A 44 1.70 -3.22 -2.99
CA TYR A 44 0.92 -2.13 -2.39
C TYR A 44 0.29 -1.21 -3.46
N THR A 45 1.06 -0.72 -4.43
CA THR A 45 0.53 0.20 -5.46
C THR A 45 -0.56 -0.45 -6.32
N ARG A 46 -0.40 -1.73 -6.68
CA ARG A 46 -1.46 -2.52 -7.35
C ARG A 46 -2.73 -2.61 -6.50
N GLN A 47 -2.60 -3.00 -5.23
CA GLN A 47 -3.73 -3.12 -4.30
C GLN A 47 -4.44 -1.78 -4.03
N ALA A 48 -3.71 -0.66 -3.99
CA ALA A 48 -4.29 0.67 -3.82
C ALA A 48 -5.20 1.05 -5.00
N LEU A 49 -4.74 0.83 -6.24
CA LEU A 49 -5.55 1.08 -7.45
C LEU A 49 -6.79 0.18 -7.48
N ASP A 50 -6.64 -1.12 -7.26
CA ASP A 50 -7.76 -2.06 -7.26
C ASP A 50 -8.75 -1.80 -6.10
N ARG A 51 -8.30 -1.23 -4.98
CA ARG A 51 -9.17 -0.81 -3.87
C ARG A 51 -10.00 0.42 -4.26
N CYS A 52 -9.39 1.44 -4.85
CA CYS A 52 -10.09 2.68 -5.15
C CYS A 52 -11.02 2.55 -6.37
N ARG A 53 -10.62 1.78 -7.40
CA ARG A 53 -11.44 1.50 -8.59
C ARG A 53 -12.74 0.75 -8.27
N ARG A 54 -12.80 -0.02 -7.17
CA ARG A 54 -14.04 -0.62 -6.64
C ARG A 54 -15.06 0.39 -6.09
N SER A 55 -14.74 1.68 -6.03
CA SER A 55 -15.68 2.75 -5.62
C SER A 55 -16.35 3.46 -6.80
N VAL A 56 -16.01 3.07 -8.04
CA VAL A 56 -16.60 3.56 -9.29
C VAL A 56 -17.54 2.50 -9.85
N ARG A 57 -18.74 2.88 -10.30
CA ARG A 57 -19.65 1.99 -11.03
C ARG A 57 -19.79 2.45 -12.47
N LEU A 58 -19.40 1.58 -13.39
CA LEU A 58 -19.67 1.73 -14.81
C LEU A 58 -21.06 1.14 -15.07
N ARG A 59 -21.99 2.00 -15.49
CA ARG A 59 -23.31 1.59 -15.96
C ARG A 59 -23.31 1.59 -17.50
N PRO A 60 -23.50 0.42 -18.16
CA PRO A 60 -23.44 0.35 -19.63
C PRO A 60 -24.41 1.34 -20.29
N HIS A 61 -23.92 2.06 -21.30
CA HIS A 61 -24.64 3.09 -22.06
C HIS A 61 -25.07 4.35 -21.28
N GLU A 62 -24.82 4.43 -19.97
CA GLU A 62 -25.02 5.64 -19.16
C GLU A 62 -23.67 6.39 -18.94
N ARG A 63 -23.68 7.41 -18.10
CA ARG A 63 -22.47 8.13 -17.65
C ARG A 63 -21.76 7.34 -16.54
N VAL A 64 -20.49 7.63 -16.28
CA VAL A 64 -19.80 7.03 -15.12
C VAL A 64 -20.40 7.56 -13.82
N GLU A 65 -20.85 6.66 -12.95
CA GLU A 65 -21.28 6.99 -11.59
C GLU A 65 -20.21 6.63 -10.56
N THR A 66 -20.22 7.34 -9.43
CA THR A 66 -19.48 6.97 -8.23
C THR A 66 -20.49 6.72 -7.11
N ASP A 67 -20.48 5.51 -6.53
CA ASP A 67 -21.37 5.13 -5.42
C ASP A 67 -21.28 6.12 -4.25
N ASP A 68 -20.05 6.57 -3.99
CA ASP A 68 -19.68 7.45 -2.91
C ASP A 68 -18.39 8.17 -3.30
N SER A 69 -18.55 9.37 -3.86
CA SER A 69 -17.41 10.21 -4.28
C SER A 69 -16.56 10.68 -3.09
N ALA A 70 -17.07 10.63 -1.86
CA ALA A 70 -16.28 10.94 -0.67
C ALA A 70 -15.36 9.75 -0.31
N LYS A 71 -15.90 8.53 -0.27
CA LYS A 71 -15.13 7.28 -0.09
C LYS A 71 -14.09 7.06 -1.19
N MET A 72 -14.42 7.36 -2.45
CA MET A 72 -13.45 7.31 -3.55
C MET A 72 -12.29 8.28 -3.32
N ARG A 73 -12.56 9.57 -3.06
CA ARG A 73 -11.52 10.58 -2.80
C ARG A 73 -10.72 10.28 -1.53
N ASN A 74 -11.36 9.76 -0.49
CA ASN A 74 -10.70 9.27 0.73
C ASN A 74 -9.76 8.08 0.43
N CYS A 75 -10.14 7.18 -0.48
CA CYS A 75 -9.29 6.08 -0.92
C CYS A 75 -8.06 6.61 -1.70
N ILE A 76 -8.27 7.55 -2.62
CA ILE A 76 -7.19 8.21 -3.37
C ILE A 76 -6.22 8.91 -2.40
N ALA A 77 -6.73 9.75 -1.50
CA ALA A 77 -5.91 10.48 -0.52
C ALA A 77 -5.15 9.54 0.45
N ALA A 78 -5.76 8.44 0.89
CA ALA A 78 -5.06 7.41 1.66
C ALA A 78 -3.98 6.72 0.83
N GLY A 79 -4.30 6.35 -0.42
CA GLY A 79 -3.41 5.71 -1.37
C GLY A 79 -2.12 6.51 -1.62
N THR A 80 -2.24 7.82 -1.88
CA THR A 80 -1.16 8.81 -2.05
C THR A 80 -0.31 8.98 -0.78
N ARG A 81 -0.95 9.06 0.40
CA ARG A 81 -0.21 9.20 1.66
C ARG A 81 0.64 7.96 1.96
N GLU A 82 0.05 6.78 1.79
CA GLU A 82 0.69 5.49 2.07
C GLU A 82 1.71 5.07 1.01
N SER A 83 1.52 5.43 -0.27
CA SER A 83 2.53 5.21 -1.32
C SER A 83 3.80 5.99 -1.06
N ARG A 84 3.69 7.28 -0.70
CA ARG A 84 4.84 8.14 -0.38
C ARG A 84 5.62 7.62 0.82
N ALA A 85 4.93 7.21 1.88
CA ALA A 85 5.55 6.58 3.06
C ALA A 85 6.29 5.27 2.73
N ARG A 86 5.79 4.48 1.76
CA ARG A 86 6.42 3.23 1.30
C ARG A 86 7.51 3.43 0.24
N LEU A 87 7.50 4.56 -0.49
CA LEU A 87 8.52 4.87 -1.49
C LEU A 87 9.90 5.08 -0.87
N THR A 88 10.00 5.78 0.27
CA THR A 88 11.29 6.07 0.91
C THR A 88 12.11 4.80 1.26
N PRO A 89 11.56 3.76 1.93
CA PRO A 89 12.32 2.53 2.16
C PRO A 89 12.62 1.77 0.86
N ALA A 90 11.70 1.74 -0.12
CA ALA A 90 11.97 1.10 -1.42
C ALA A 90 13.13 1.78 -2.17
N LEU A 91 13.19 3.11 -2.19
CA LEU A 91 14.32 3.88 -2.76
C LEU A 91 15.64 3.66 -2.01
N ARG A 92 15.62 3.28 -0.72
CA ARG A 92 16.83 2.96 0.05
C ARG A 92 17.36 1.56 -0.23
N ALA A 93 16.51 0.62 -0.63
CA ALA A 93 16.91 -0.73 -1.01
C ALA A 93 17.69 -0.77 -2.35
N LEU A 94 17.52 0.25 -3.20
CA LEU A 94 18.07 0.30 -4.55
C LEU A 94 19.50 0.83 -4.61
N ARG A 95 20.39 0.04 -5.23
CA ARG A 95 21.83 0.31 -5.30
C ARG A 95 22.16 1.37 -6.37
N THR A 96 21.70 1.16 -7.61
CA THR A 96 22.00 2.04 -8.75
C THR A 96 21.29 3.39 -8.63
N ARG A 97 21.76 4.42 -9.37
CA ARG A 97 20.99 5.67 -9.54
C ARG A 97 19.82 5.47 -10.51
N GLY A 98 20.04 4.73 -11.60
CA GLY A 98 19.03 4.42 -12.61
C GLY A 98 17.75 3.85 -12.00
N ALA A 99 17.86 2.76 -11.23
CA ALA A 99 16.71 2.15 -10.56
C ALA A 99 15.97 3.13 -9.62
N ARG A 100 16.71 3.98 -8.88
CA ARG A 100 16.11 4.97 -7.98
C ARG A 100 15.36 6.06 -8.73
N ASP A 101 15.91 6.56 -9.84
CA ASP A 101 15.25 7.58 -10.64
C ASP A 101 14.09 6.99 -11.47
N ALA A 102 14.19 5.72 -11.91
CA ALA A 102 13.09 4.97 -12.52
C ALA A 102 11.95 4.62 -11.54
N LEU A 103 12.24 4.25 -10.29
CA LEU A 103 11.20 3.96 -9.30
C LEU A 103 10.43 5.22 -8.89
N LYS A 104 11.08 6.40 -8.86
CA LYS A 104 10.38 7.70 -8.73
C LYS A 104 9.44 7.94 -9.91
N HIS A 105 9.93 7.78 -11.14
CA HIS A 105 9.10 7.96 -12.33
C HIS A 105 7.88 7.01 -12.37
N TYR A 106 8.05 5.76 -11.92
CA TYR A 106 6.94 4.83 -11.68
C TYR A 106 5.99 5.32 -10.59
N HIS A 107 6.49 5.91 -9.48
CA HIS A 107 5.66 6.51 -8.44
C HIS A 107 4.85 7.71 -8.96
N ASP A 108 5.44 8.60 -9.74
CA ASP A 108 4.76 9.77 -10.32
C ASP A 108 3.61 9.33 -11.25
N ILE A 109 3.84 8.28 -12.05
CA ILE A 109 2.82 7.66 -12.91
C ILE A 109 1.78 6.89 -12.08
N PHE A 110 2.17 6.28 -10.96
CA PHE A 110 1.22 5.68 -10.00
C PHE A 110 0.30 6.73 -9.39
N GLU A 111 0.82 7.87 -8.92
CA GLU A 111 -0.02 8.93 -8.33
C GLU A 111 -0.95 9.54 -9.39
N THR A 112 -0.45 9.74 -10.61
CA THR A 112 -1.26 10.15 -11.78
C THR A 112 -2.37 9.12 -12.08
N THR A 113 -2.05 7.81 -12.02
CA THR A 113 -3.02 6.73 -12.25
C THR A 113 -4.05 6.63 -11.12
N LEU A 114 -3.64 6.89 -9.88
CA LEU A 114 -4.49 6.85 -8.69
C LEU A 114 -5.46 8.04 -8.64
N ALA A 115 -4.98 9.25 -8.90
CA ALA A 115 -5.83 10.42 -9.11
C ALA A 115 -6.77 10.19 -10.31
N GLY A 116 -6.25 9.61 -11.38
CA GLY A 116 -7.01 9.21 -12.56
C GLY A 116 -8.08 8.14 -12.34
N VAL A 117 -8.23 7.55 -11.15
CA VAL A 117 -9.39 6.70 -10.81
C VAL A 117 -10.69 7.52 -10.78
N GLU A 118 -10.61 8.79 -10.38
CA GLU A 118 -11.75 9.72 -10.37
C GLU A 118 -12.24 9.97 -11.82
N PRO A 119 -13.54 9.82 -12.11
CA PRO A 119 -14.13 10.21 -13.38
C PRO A 119 -14.08 11.74 -13.56
N THR A 120 -13.93 12.22 -14.80
CA THR A 120 -14.16 13.65 -15.08
C THR A 120 -15.65 13.96 -15.08
N LEU A 121 -16.02 15.23 -14.93
CA LEU A 121 -17.42 15.65 -14.97
C LEU A 121 -18.06 15.21 -16.30
N GLU A 122 -19.23 14.57 -16.23
CA GLU A 122 -20.00 14.04 -17.36
C GLU A 122 -19.28 13.01 -18.26
N GLU A 123 -18.20 12.35 -17.79
CA GLU A 123 -17.40 11.42 -18.60
C GLU A 123 -18.23 10.22 -19.13
N PRO A 124 -18.25 9.98 -20.46
CA PRO A 124 -18.83 8.78 -21.04
C PRO A 124 -18.02 7.52 -20.65
N VAL A 125 -18.69 6.40 -20.38
CA VAL A 125 -18.03 5.14 -19.95
C VAL A 125 -16.90 4.72 -20.89
N ALA A 126 -17.09 4.79 -22.21
CA ALA A 126 -16.05 4.43 -23.17
C ALA A 126 -14.79 5.32 -23.09
N ALA A 127 -14.96 6.62 -22.82
CA ALA A 127 -13.85 7.54 -22.62
C ALA A 127 -13.10 7.25 -21.31
N TYR A 128 -13.83 6.99 -20.23
CA TYR A 128 -13.26 6.55 -18.96
C TYR A 128 -12.49 5.24 -19.13
N GLU A 129 -13.05 4.22 -19.78
CA GLU A 129 -12.38 2.93 -19.99
C GLU A 129 -11.12 3.07 -20.85
N GLN A 130 -11.14 3.89 -21.91
CA GLN A 130 -9.96 4.22 -22.71
C GLN A 130 -8.88 4.92 -21.86
N ARG A 131 -9.27 5.90 -21.03
CA ARG A 131 -8.37 6.61 -20.10
C ARG A 131 -7.78 5.68 -19.05
N GLN A 132 -8.60 4.82 -18.43
CA GLN A 132 -8.15 3.76 -17.52
C GLN A 132 -7.20 2.77 -18.22
N SER A 133 -7.40 2.47 -19.50
CA SER A 133 -6.50 1.61 -20.28
C SER A 133 -5.14 2.26 -20.49
N SER A 134 -5.11 3.52 -20.95
CA SER A 134 -3.90 4.30 -21.16
C SER A 134 -3.05 4.48 -19.88
N LEU A 135 -3.70 4.80 -18.76
CA LEU A 135 -3.03 4.94 -17.46
C LEU A 135 -2.41 3.60 -17.00
N ARG A 136 -3.14 2.48 -17.12
CA ARG A 136 -2.61 1.13 -16.82
C ARG A 136 -1.42 0.75 -17.70
N HIS A 137 -1.47 1.09 -19.00
CA HIS A 137 -0.37 0.83 -19.91
C HIS A 137 0.88 1.65 -19.55
N SER A 138 0.72 2.94 -19.27
CA SER A 138 1.80 3.84 -18.83
C SER A 138 2.45 3.33 -17.53
N LEU A 139 1.64 2.90 -16.56
CA LEU A 139 2.10 2.36 -15.29
C LEU A 139 2.88 1.03 -15.46
N ALA A 140 2.40 0.15 -16.34
CA ALA A 140 3.10 -1.10 -16.66
C ALA A 140 4.45 -0.83 -17.35
N HIS A 141 4.48 0.05 -18.36
CA HIS A 141 5.70 0.45 -19.06
C HIS A 141 6.73 1.10 -18.12
N ALA A 142 6.29 1.98 -17.22
CA ALA A 142 7.15 2.59 -16.21
C ALA A 142 7.76 1.56 -15.24
N TRP A 143 7.01 0.50 -14.89
CA TRP A 143 7.55 -0.60 -14.11
C TRP A 143 8.55 -1.46 -14.91
N THR A 144 8.27 -1.77 -16.18
CA THR A 144 9.22 -2.49 -17.04
C THR A 144 10.53 -1.71 -17.21
N ARG A 145 10.47 -0.37 -17.31
CA ARG A 145 11.66 0.50 -17.31
C ARG A 145 12.45 0.38 -16.00
N PHE A 146 11.78 0.31 -14.85
CA PHE A 146 12.43 0.04 -13.57
C PHE A 146 13.08 -1.37 -13.52
N GLU A 147 12.39 -2.42 -13.98
CA GLU A 147 12.91 -3.80 -14.07
C GLU A 147 14.11 -3.96 -15.04
N LEU A 148 14.45 -2.95 -15.83
CA LEU A 148 15.64 -2.91 -16.68
C LEU A 148 16.81 -2.16 -16.01
N GLU A 149 16.53 -1.18 -15.14
CA GLU A 149 17.53 -0.32 -14.46
C GLU A 149 18.01 -0.90 -13.11
N GLU A 150 17.34 -1.96 -12.62
CA GLU A 150 17.70 -2.75 -11.44
C GLU A 150 18.65 -3.93 -11.74
N ARG A 151 18.83 -4.28 -13.03
CA ARG A 151 19.67 -5.41 -13.50
C ARG A 151 21.16 -5.07 -13.56
#